data_AF-A0A8J3Y0T4-F1
#
_entry.id   AF-A0A8J3Y0T4-F1
#
_cell.length_a   1.000
_cell.length_b   1.000
_cell.length_c   1.000
_cell.angle_alpha   90.00
_cell.angle_beta   90.00
_cell.angle_gamma   90.00
#
_symmetry.space_group_name_H-M   'P 1'
#
loop_
_entity.id
_entity.type
_entity.pdbx_description
1 polymer ?
#
loop_
_entity_poly.entity_id
_entity_poly.type
_entity_poly.pdbx_seq_one_letter_code
_entity_poly.pdbx_strand_id
1 'polypeptide(L)'
;MPEFVPLAEVVRSGFVESVHFGSAVGLGPDGRAVVARGPVGAPVLPRSSAKPFQALACLLSGADLQGPRLAIAAGSHTGEDLHVRLVAEMLGEAGLGFDALGCPADWPEDEKTRLTLIRGGHGPARERMNCSGKHAAMLAASVASGWAVDSYLDADHPLQRRVRAVVEELSGEKAAHVAVDGCGAPLFGLSLEGLARAVQALVLADPGTAPRAVADAMREHPEYVGGTGHVNTSLMVALPGAVAKGGAEGVLVVALASGHAAAVKVIDGSPRATTAIALATLRAAGGDVASAAEFATVPVLGGGIPVGEIHALGES
;
A
#
# COMPACT_ATOMS: atom_id res chain seq x y z
N MET A 1 -7.41 -21.89 -14.52
CA MET A 1 -6.80 -20.83 -13.67
C MET A 1 -5.41 -20.56 -14.22
N PRO A 2 -4.93 -19.30 -14.24
CA PRO A 2 -3.59 -19.04 -14.74
C PRO A 2 -2.54 -19.78 -13.90
N GLU A 3 -1.47 -20.23 -14.54
CA GLU A 3 -0.45 -21.06 -13.90
C GLU A 3 0.49 -20.18 -13.06
N PHE A 4 0.20 -20.11 -11.76
CA PHE A 4 1.04 -19.41 -10.80
C PHE A 4 2.32 -20.20 -10.53
N VAL A 5 3.42 -19.48 -10.32
CA VAL A 5 4.75 -20.07 -10.10
C VAL A 5 5.16 -19.94 -8.64
N PRO A 6 6.03 -20.83 -8.12
CA PRO A 6 6.56 -20.70 -6.78
C PRO A 6 7.49 -19.46 -6.71
N LEU A 7 7.23 -18.58 -5.74
CA LEU A 7 7.93 -17.30 -5.55
C LEU A 7 8.81 -17.26 -4.30
N ALA A 8 8.47 -18.02 -3.27
CA ALA A 8 9.24 -18.09 -2.03
C ALA A 8 9.00 -19.43 -1.32
N GLU A 9 9.95 -19.85 -0.49
CA GLU A 9 9.83 -21.03 0.36
C GLU A 9 9.95 -20.62 1.82
N VAL A 10 9.25 -21.37 2.68
CA VAL A 10 9.44 -21.36 4.13
C VAL A 10 10.21 -22.61 4.49
N VAL A 11 11.44 -22.43 4.96
CA VAL A 11 12.31 -23.52 5.38
C VAL A 11 12.37 -23.53 6.91
N ARG A 12 12.08 -24.67 7.52
CA ARG A 12 12.24 -24.91 8.96
C ARG A 12 13.21 -26.05 9.17
N SER A 13 14.34 -25.79 9.83
CA SER A 13 15.33 -26.80 10.18
C SER A 13 15.78 -27.65 8.97
N GLY A 14 15.93 -27.01 7.81
CA GLY A 14 16.31 -27.65 6.55
C GLY A 14 15.15 -28.31 5.77
N PHE A 15 13.92 -28.28 6.28
CA PHE A 15 12.73 -28.82 5.62
C PHE A 15 11.90 -27.70 4.97
N VAL A 16 11.57 -27.84 3.68
CA VAL A 16 10.64 -26.93 2.98
C VAL A 16 9.22 -27.20 3.48
N GLU A 17 8.78 -26.38 4.44
CA GLU A 17 7.48 -26.50 5.12
C GLU A 17 6.33 -25.92 4.30
N SER A 18 6.59 -24.86 3.53
CA SER A 18 5.59 -24.22 2.69
C SER A 18 6.22 -23.55 1.48
N VAL A 19 5.44 -23.43 0.41
CA VAL A 19 5.83 -22.71 -0.82
C VAL A 19 4.75 -21.68 -1.14
N HIS A 20 5.15 -20.44 -1.33
CA HIS A 20 4.27 -19.36 -1.74
C HIS A 20 4.21 -19.27 -3.26
N PHE A 21 3.04 -19.53 -3.84
CA PHE A 21 2.79 -19.37 -5.26
C PHE A 21 2.25 -17.98 -5.56
N GLY A 22 2.54 -17.45 -6.74
CA GLY A 22 2.05 -16.13 -7.11
C GLY A 22 2.52 -15.60 -8.45
N SER A 23 2.52 -14.27 -8.55
CA SER A 23 3.11 -13.52 -9.65
C SER A 23 3.96 -12.37 -9.13
N ALA A 24 5.04 -12.06 -9.85
CA ALA A 24 5.91 -10.94 -9.54
C ALA A 24 6.45 -10.33 -10.84
N VAL A 25 6.46 -9.00 -10.90
CA VAL A 25 7.03 -8.25 -12.03
C VAL A 25 8.03 -7.23 -11.50
N GLY A 26 9.15 -7.08 -12.21
CA GLY A 26 10.17 -6.06 -11.97
C GLY A 26 10.36 -5.21 -13.22
N LEU A 27 10.13 -3.90 -13.09
CA LEU A 27 10.36 -2.92 -14.14
C LEU A 27 11.74 -2.29 -14.00
N GLY A 28 12.39 -2.05 -15.13
CA GLY A 28 13.57 -1.18 -15.22
C GLY A 28 13.19 0.31 -15.18
N PRO A 29 14.18 1.22 -15.14
CA PRO A 29 13.94 2.67 -15.11
C PRO A 29 13.22 3.22 -16.34
N ASP A 30 13.27 2.51 -17.47
CA ASP A 30 12.57 2.85 -18.71
C ASP A 30 11.11 2.36 -18.74
N GLY A 31 10.62 1.77 -17.64
CA GLY A 31 9.27 1.25 -17.50
C GLY A 31 9.04 -0.12 -18.15
N ARG A 32 10.05 -0.74 -18.76
CA ARG A 32 9.93 -2.08 -19.35
C ARG A 32 10.03 -3.16 -18.27
N ALA A 33 9.24 -4.23 -18.41
CA ALA A 33 9.38 -5.41 -17.57
C ALA A 33 10.70 -6.13 -17.89
N VAL A 34 11.62 -6.11 -16.92
CA VAL A 34 12.90 -6.83 -16.96
C VAL A 34 12.73 -8.24 -16.37
N VAL A 35 11.87 -8.35 -15.36
CA VAL A 35 11.54 -9.62 -14.69
C VAL A 35 10.03 -9.81 -14.75
N ALA A 36 9.57 -10.99 -15.17
CA ALA A 36 8.16 -11.39 -15.11
C ALA A 36 8.07 -12.86 -14.69
N ARG A 37 7.45 -13.12 -13.54
CA ARG A 37 7.25 -14.46 -12.99
C ARG A 37 5.77 -14.70 -12.78
N GLY A 38 5.23 -15.76 -13.41
CA GLY A 38 3.80 -16.06 -13.39
C GLY A 38 2.96 -15.12 -14.29
N PRO A 39 1.63 -15.17 -14.19
CA PRO A 39 0.70 -14.41 -15.04
C PRO A 39 0.61 -12.91 -14.64
N VAL A 40 1.68 -12.14 -14.84
CA VAL A 40 1.79 -10.73 -14.40
C VAL A 40 0.78 -9.77 -15.08
N GLY A 41 0.27 -10.13 -16.25
CA GLY A 41 -0.79 -9.41 -16.96
C GLY A 41 -2.21 -9.74 -16.49
N ALA A 42 -2.39 -10.76 -15.63
CA ALA A 42 -3.70 -11.10 -15.11
C ALA A 42 -4.16 -10.05 -14.08
N PRO A 43 -5.43 -9.59 -14.14
CA PRO A 43 -5.94 -8.63 -13.17
C PRO A 43 -5.94 -9.20 -11.75
N VAL A 44 -5.48 -8.37 -10.81
CA VAL A 44 -5.57 -8.58 -9.36
C VAL A 44 -6.27 -7.40 -8.73
N LEU A 45 -6.84 -7.59 -7.53
CA LEU A 45 -7.29 -6.48 -6.71
C LEU A 45 -6.08 -5.92 -5.94
N PRO A 46 -5.69 -4.64 -6.12
CA PRO A 46 -4.51 -4.09 -5.43
C PRO A 46 -4.69 -3.94 -3.92
N ARG A 47 -5.95 -3.88 -3.45
CA ARG A 47 -6.29 -3.58 -2.05
C ARG A 47 -5.60 -2.27 -1.63
N SER A 48 -5.08 -2.21 -0.41
CA SER A 48 -4.42 -1.02 0.14
C SER A 48 -3.14 -0.59 -0.60
N SER A 49 -2.61 -1.33 -1.58
CA SER A 49 -1.50 -0.84 -2.40
C SER A 49 -1.92 0.29 -3.37
N ALA A 50 -3.22 0.46 -3.63
CA ALA A 50 -3.76 1.52 -4.48
C ALA A 50 -3.96 2.88 -3.78
N LYS A 51 -3.77 2.95 -2.45
CA LYS A 51 -4.01 4.17 -1.67
C LYS A 51 -3.20 5.39 -2.10
N PRO A 52 -1.92 5.28 -2.55
CA PRO A 52 -1.20 6.43 -3.11
C PRO A 52 -1.92 7.08 -4.30
N PHE A 53 -2.57 6.26 -5.14
CA PHE A 53 -3.33 6.76 -6.30
C PHE A 53 -4.65 7.42 -5.88
N GLN A 54 -5.28 6.89 -4.81
CA GLN A 54 -6.46 7.50 -4.18
C GLN A 54 -6.11 8.84 -3.53
N ALA A 55 -4.97 8.94 -2.86
CA ALA A 55 -4.46 10.18 -2.28
C ALA A 55 -4.17 11.23 -3.35
N LEU A 56 -3.52 10.83 -4.46
CA LEU A 56 -3.31 11.70 -5.61
C LEU A 56 -4.63 12.24 -6.17
N ALA A 57 -5.64 11.39 -6.33
CA ALA A 57 -6.95 11.82 -6.80
C ALA A 57 -7.62 12.83 -5.86
N CYS A 58 -7.47 12.67 -4.55
CA CYS A 58 -7.97 13.63 -3.56
C CYS A 58 -7.24 14.98 -3.66
N LEU A 59 -5.91 14.95 -3.75
CA LEU A 59 -5.08 16.15 -3.92
C LEU A 59 -5.43 16.90 -5.22
N LEU A 60 -5.59 16.19 -6.33
CA LEU A 60 -6.02 16.75 -7.61
C LEU A 60 -7.48 17.24 -7.62
N SER A 61 -8.27 16.88 -6.60
CA SER A 61 -9.64 17.35 -6.39
C SER A 61 -9.71 18.48 -5.35
N GLY A 62 -8.57 19.10 -5.04
CA GLY A 62 -8.52 20.31 -4.21
C GLY A 62 -8.45 20.07 -2.70
N ALA A 63 -8.33 18.83 -2.23
CA ALA A 63 -8.05 18.58 -0.81
C ALA A 63 -6.69 19.17 -0.43
N ASP A 64 -6.64 19.95 0.66
CA ASP A 64 -5.39 20.49 1.21
C ASP A 64 -4.61 19.38 1.93
N LEU A 65 -3.80 18.66 1.16
CA LEU A 65 -3.01 17.52 1.62
C LEU A 65 -1.53 17.78 1.38
N GLN A 66 -0.77 17.89 2.46
CA GLN A 66 0.68 18.03 2.45
C GLN A 66 1.31 17.31 3.65
N GLY A 67 2.59 16.98 3.55
CA GLY A 67 3.36 16.32 4.62
C GLY A 67 2.61 15.11 5.22
N PRO A 68 2.43 15.05 6.55
CA PRO A 68 1.74 13.93 7.21
C PRO A 68 0.32 13.64 6.68
N ARG A 69 -0.43 14.66 6.26
CA ARG A 69 -1.81 14.50 5.77
C ARG A 69 -1.87 13.78 4.44
N LEU A 70 -0.91 14.09 3.57
CA LEU A 70 -0.79 13.38 2.30
C LEU A 70 -0.26 11.96 2.51
N ALA A 71 0.66 11.77 3.45
CA ALA A 71 1.17 10.45 3.82
C ALA A 71 0.07 9.53 4.38
N ILE A 72 -0.74 10.02 5.33
CA ILE A 72 -1.83 9.23 5.93
C ILE A 72 -2.96 8.95 4.91
N ALA A 73 -3.20 9.86 3.96
CA ALA A 73 -4.13 9.64 2.85
C ALA A 73 -3.69 8.47 1.95
N ALA A 74 -2.37 8.32 1.74
CA ALA A 74 -1.76 7.20 1.02
C ALA A 74 -1.55 5.95 1.91
N GLY A 75 -1.87 6.05 3.20
CA GLY A 75 -1.48 5.12 4.25
C GLY A 75 -2.49 4.04 4.61
N SER A 76 -1.99 2.98 5.24
CA SER A 76 -2.77 2.02 6.04
C SER A 76 -2.23 2.05 7.45
N HIS A 77 -2.51 3.14 8.16
CA HIS A 77 -1.95 3.38 9.48
C HIS A 77 -2.41 2.34 10.50
N THR A 78 -1.64 2.15 11.56
CA THR A 78 -1.91 1.18 12.63
C THR A 78 -2.93 1.64 13.66
N GLY A 79 -3.46 2.85 13.55
CA GLY A 79 -4.52 3.36 14.43
C GLY A 79 -4.03 3.88 15.78
N GLU A 80 -2.71 4.09 15.92
CA GLU A 80 -2.09 4.83 17.04
C GLU A 80 -2.71 6.23 17.23
N ASP A 81 -2.56 6.81 18.42
CA ASP A 81 -3.15 8.11 18.76
C ASP A 81 -2.70 9.26 17.86
N LEU A 82 -1.47 9.21 17.35
CA LEU A 82 -0.97 10.22 16.39
C LEU A 82 -1.80 10.23 15.10
N HIS A 83 -2.23 9.04 14.63
CA HIS A 83 -3.05 8.91 13.43
C HIS A 83 -4.44 9.48 13.66
N VAL A 84 -5.07 9.14 14.78
CA VAL A 84 -6.41 9.62 15.13
C VAL A 84 -6.44 11.13 15.27
N ARG A 85 -5.41 11.74 15.89
CA ARG A 85 -5.30 13.21 15.97
C ARG A 85 -5.26 13.84 14.59
N LEU A 86 -4.43 13.33 13.69
CA LEU A 86 -4.32 13.87 12.33
C LEU A 86 -5.62 13.71 11.53
N VAL A 87 -6.30 12.55 11.67
CA VAL A 87 -7.63 12.33 11.07
C VAL A 87 -8.65 13.33 11.60
N ALA A 88 -8.65 13.59 12.91
CA ALA A 88 -9.54 14.58 13.52
C ALA A 88 -9.30 16.00 12.98
N GLU A 89 -8.02 16.39 12.84
CA GLU A 89 -7.63 17.69 12.26
C GLU A 89 -8.10 17.83 10.81
N MET A 90 -7.85 16.81 9.98
CA MET A 90 -8.27 16.80 8.57
C MET A 90 -9.78 16.91 8.42
N LEU A 91 -10.55 16.19 9.25
CA LEU A 91 -12.01 16.27 9.24
C LEU A 91 -12.50 17.63 9.75
N GLY A 92 -11.92 18.13 10.83
CA GLY A 92 -12.30 19.40 11.44
C GLY A 92 -12.13 20.59 10.49
N GLU A 93 -11.06 20.61 9.71
CA GLU A 93 -10.86 21.65 8.68
C GLU A 93 -11.83 21.55 7.51
N ALA A 94 -12.33 20.35 7.23
CA ALA A 94 -13.42 20.13 6.28
C ALA A 94 -14.81 20.42 6.90
N GLY A 95 -14.87 20.82 8.18
CA GLY A 95 -16.14 21.06 8.90
C GLY A 95 -16.90 19.78 9.26
N LEU A 96 -16.20 18.64 9.39
CA LEU A 96 -16.77 17.31 9.60
C LEU A 96 -16.28 16.68 10.91
N GLY A 97 -17.04 15.72 11.42
CA GLY A 97 -16.66 14.85 12.54
C GLY A 97 -16.36 13.42 12.10
N PHE A 98 -15.99 12.56 13.06
CA PHE A 98 -15.73 11.13 12.80
C PHE A 98 -16.97 10.37 12.32
N ASP A 99 -18.17 10.88 12.56
CA ASP A 99 -19.45 10.35 12.08
C ASP A 99 -19.58 10.39 10.55
N ALA A 100 -18.83 11.27 9.87
CA ALA A 100 -18.74 11.29 8.41
C ALA A 100 -17.89 10.14 7.83
N LEU A 101 -17.07 9.46 8.65
CA LEU A 101 -16.24 8.34 8.17
C LEU A 101 -17.12 7.16 7.75
N GLY A 102 -16.94 6.72 6.51
CA GLY A 102 -17.72 5.63 5.90
C GLY A 102 -17.09 4.25 6.10
N CYS A 103 -15.81 4.20 6.49
CA CYS A 103 -15.12 2.95 6.83
C CYS A 103 -15.72 2.30 8.08
N PRO A 104 -15.68 0.96 8.22
CA PRO A 104 -16.20 0.27 9.39
C PRO A 104 -15.44 0.69 10.66
N ALA A 105 -16.08 0.51 11.82
CA ALA A 105 -15.38 0.57 13.09
C ALA A 105 -14.46 -0.64 13.23
N ASP A 106 -13.23 -0.43 13.68
CA ASP A 106 -12.27 -1.50 13.90
C ASP A 106 -11.36 -1.20 15.11
N TRP A 107 -10.64 -2.21 15.57
CA TRP A 107 -9.55 -2.04 16.51
C TRP A 107 -8.30 -1.50 15.79
N PRO A 108 -7.44 -0.71 16.46
CA PRO A 108 -6.14 -0.39 15.91
C PRO A 108 -5.30 -1.66 15.76
N GLU A 109 -4.48 -1.70 14.70
CA GLU A 109 -3.53 -2.79 14.45
C GLU A 109 -2.33 -2.72 15.41
N ASP A 110 -2.00 -1.52 15.94
CA ASP A 110 -1.00 -1.40 17.01
C ASP A 110 -1.50 -2.10 18.28
N GLU A 111 -0.86 -3.22 18.62
CA GLU A 111 -1.26 -4.08 19.73
C GLU A 111 -1.25 -3.33 21.07
N LYS A 112 -0.25 -2.47 21.29
CA LYS A 112 -0.14 -1.68 22.53
C LYS A 112 -1.33 -0.74 22.69
N THR A 113 -1.69 0.00 21.65
CA THR A 113 -2.85 0.89 21.63
C THR A 113 -4.13 0.09 21.82
N ARG A 114 -4.29 -1.03 21.10
CA ARG A 114 -5.44 -1.92 21.23
C ARG A 114 -5.65 -2.40 22.67
N LEU A 115 -4.61 -2.92 23.31
CA LEU A 115 -4.67 -3.40 24.70
C LEU A 115 -4.99 -2.27 25.68
N THR A 116 -4.48 -1.05 25.43
CA THR A 116 -4.77 0.13 26.24
C THR A 116 -6.24 0.51 26.14
N LEU A 117 -6.80 0.54 24.92
CA LEU A 117 -8.22 0.84 24.70
C LEU A 117 -9.14 -0.21 25.35
N ILE A 118 -8.83 -1.50 25.20
CA ILE A 118 -9.59 -2.59 25.84
C ILE A 118 -9.59 -2.44 27.36
N ARG A 119 -8.43 -2.20 27.97
CA ARG A 119 -8.32 -1.99 29.44
C ARG A 119 -9.05 -0.73 29.90
N GLY A 120 -9.15 0.29 29.05
CA GLY A 120 -9.93 1.50 29.29
C GLY A 120 -11.44 1.33 29.09
N GLY A 121 -11.92 0.16 28.66
CA GLY A 121 -13.34 -0.08 28.40
C GLY A 121 -13.86 0.56 27.10
N HIS A 122 -12.96 0.95 26.20
CA HIS A 122 -13.34 1.45 24.87
C HIS A 122 -13.67 0.28 23.93
N GLY A 123 -14.36 0.58 22.82
CA GLY A 123 -14.66 -0.37 21.75
C GLY A 123 -13.90 -0.05 20.45
N PRO A 124 -14.11 -0.84 19.38
CA PRO A 124 -13.65 -0.49 18.04
C PRO A 124 -14.28 0.82 17.56
N ALA A 125 -13.55 1.59 16.77
CA ALA A 125 -13.99 2.91 16.31
C ALA A 125 -13.53 3.19 14.87
N ARG A 126 -14.23 4.08 14.16
CA ARG A 126 -13.98 4.33 12.72
C ARG A 126 -12.66 5.05 12.50
N GLU A 127 -12.34 5.99 13.37
CA GLU A 127 -11.09 6.75 13.38
C GLU A 127 -9.86 5.86 13.66
N ARG A 128 -10.05 4.71 14.31
CA ARG A 128 -9.00 3.71 14.59
C ARG A 128 -8.76 2.74 13.44
N MET A 129 -9.71 2.62 12.51
CA MET A 129 -9.61 1.72 11.37
C MET A 129 -8.51 2.20 10.41
N ASN A 130 -7.69 1.28 9.89
CA ASN A 130 -6.49 1.57 9.10
C ASN A 130 -6.70 2.39 7.80
N CYS A 131 -7.95 2.60 7.36
CA CYS A 131 -8.29 3.43 6.20
C CYS A 131 -8.81 4.80 6.58
N SER A 132 -8.98 5.14 7.86
CA SER A 132 -9.64 6.39 8.27
C SER A 132 -8.92 7.63 7.71
N GLY A 133 -7.59 7.64 7.60
CA GLY A 133 -6.83 8.69 6.92
C GLY A 133 -7.19 8.90 5.44
N LYS A 134 -7.31 7.81 4.67
CA LYS A 134 -7.80 7.88 3.28
C LYS A 134 -9.23 8.41 3.21
N HIS A 135 -10.10 7.96 4.12
CA HIS A 135 -11.50 8.41 4.13
C HIS A 135 -11.60 9.90 4.47
N ALA A 136 -10.80 10.39 5.43
CA ALA A 136 -10.70 11.83 5.72
C ALA A 136 -10.23 12.63 4.50
N ALA A 137 -9.26 12.14 3.74
CA ALA A 137 -8.81 12.77 2.49
C ALA A 137 -9.91 12.79 1.41
N MET A 138 -10.68 11.71 1.28
CA MET A 138 -11.81 11.62 0.34
C MET A 138 -12.94 12.58 0.71
N LEU A 139 -13.22 12.74 2.00
CA LEU A 139 -14.20 13.69 2.51
C LEU A 139 -13.73 15.14 2.30
N ALA A 140 -12.47 15.44 2.64
CA ALA A 140 -11.87 16.75 2.39
C ALA A 140 -11.89 17.13 0.90
N ALA A 141 -11.59 16.18 0.01
CA ALA A 141 -11.70 16.38 -1.44
C ALA A 141 -13.14 16.66 -1.88
N SER A 142 -14.11 15.94 -1.31
CA SER A 142 -15.53 16.14 -1.61
C SER A 142 -15.99 17.54 -1.18
N VAL A 143 -15.59 17.99 0.02
CA VAL A 143 -15.88 19.35 0.50
C VAL A 143 -15.22 20.41 -0.40
N ALA A 144 -13.92 20.27 -0.70
CA ALA A 144 -13.18 21.22 -1.52
C ALA A 144 -13.75 21.35 -2.94
N SER A 145 -14.30 20.26 -3.49
CA SER A 145 -14.93 20.24 -4.82
C SER A 145 -16.44 20.50 -4.82
N GLY A 146 -17.06 20.75 -3.65
CA GLY A 146 -18.51 20.94 -3.53
C GLY A 146 -19.34 19.69 -3.87
N TRP A 147 -18.78 18.50 -3.69
CA TRP A 147 -19.44 17.21 -3.90
C TRP A 147 -20.11 16.70 -2.62
N ALA A 148 -21.07 15.78 -2.78
CA ALA A 148 -21.85 15.24 -1.68
C ALA A 148 -20.99 14.37 -0.75
N VAL A 149 -20.88 14.75 0.52
CA VAL A 149 -20.08 14.02 1.52
C VAL A 149 -20.67 12.67 1.90
N ASP A 150 -22.00 12.49 1.83
CA ASP A 150 -22.66 11.25 2.30
C ASP A 150 -22.55 10.08 1.30
N SER A 151 -22.26 10.38 0.03
CA SER A 151 -22.22 9.40 -1.07
C SER A 151 -20.81 9.22 -1.65
N TYR A 152 -19.76 9.71 -0.98
CA TYR A 152 -18.40 9.67 -1.51
C TYR A 152 -17.85 8.27 -1.78
N LEU A 153 -18.46 7.22 -1.24
CA LEU A 153 -18.11 5.81 -1.49
C LEU A 153 -18.84 5.21 -2.69
N ASP A 154 -19.85 5.88 -3.24
CA ASP A 154 -20.58 5.38 -4.39
C ASP A 154 -19.68 5.39 -5.64
N ALA A 155 -19.69 4.31 -6.41
CA ALA A 155 -18.83 4.18 -7.59
C ALA A 155 -19.05 5.28 -8.64
N ASP A 156 -20.27 5.82 -8.70
CA ASP A 156 -20.65 6.92 -9.60
C ASP A 156 -20.34 8.31 -9.03
N HIS A 157 -19.95 8.41 -7.76
CA HIS A 157 -19.59 9.68 -7.15
C HIS A 157 -18.41 10.33 -7.91
N PRO A 158 -18.43 11.67 -8.14
CA PRO A 158 -17.38 12.36 -8.90
C PRO A 158 -15.96 12.06 -8.40
N LEU A 159 -15.77 11.96 -7.08
CA LEU A 159 -14.50 11.55 -6.48
C LEU A 159 -14.05 10.16 -6.95
N GLN A 160 -14.93 9.15 -6.92
CA GLN A 160 -14.56 7.78 -7.28
C GLN A 160 -14.29 7.66 -8.78
N ARG A 161 -14.99 8.44 -9.60
CA ARG A 161 -14.66 8.60 -11.03
C ARG A 161 -13.29 9.24 -11.23
N ARG A 162 -12.91 10.22 -10.41
CA ARG A 162 -11.57 10.83 -10.44
C ARG A 162 -10.49 9.85 -10.00
N VAL A 163 -10.73 9.07 -8.93
CA VAL A 163 -9.84 7.98 -8.50
C VAL A 163 -9.64 6.98 -9.64
N ARG A 164 -10.71 6.53 -10.29
CA ARG A 164 -10.63 5.63 -11.44
C ARG A 164 -9.75 6.22 -12.55
N ALA A 165 -9.99 7.49 -12.91
CA ALA A 165 -9.22 8.15 -13.97
C ALA A 165 -7.73 8.21 -13.64
N VAL A 166 -7.36 8.58 -12.41
CA VAL A 166 -5.96 8.62 -11.97
C VAL A 166 -5.33 7.22 -11.98
N VAL A 167 -6.05 6.21 -11.51
CA VAL A 167 -5.56 4.82 -11.53
C VAL A 167 -5.31 4.34 -12.96
N GLU A 168 -6.25 4.57 -13.88
CA GLU A 168 -6.12 4.18 -15.29
C GLU A 168 -5.00 4.95 -16.01
N GLU A 169 -4.82 6.23 -15.69
CA GLU A 169 -3.75 7.08 -16.23
C GLU A 169 -2.36 6.59 -15.78
N LEU A 170 -2.15 6.42 -14.47
CA LEU A 170 -0.85 6.00 -13.93
C LEU A 170 -0.49 4.56 -14.30
N SER A 171 -1.48 3.67 -14.36
CA SER A 171 -1.23 2.27 -14.73
C SER A 171 -1.09 2.07 -16.25
N GLY A 172 -1.54 3.03 -17.06
CA GLY A 172 -1.57 2.93 -18.51
C GLY A 172 -2.57 1.88 -19.04
N GLU A 173 -3.55 1.48 -18.25
CA GLU A 173 -4.56 0.48 -18.63
C GLU A 173 -5.95 0.81 -18.06
N LYS A 174 -6.98 0.16 -18.60
CA LYS A 174 -8.35 0.27 -18.07
C LYS A 174 -8.54 -0.66 -16.89
N ALA A 175 -9.30 -0.20 -15.89
CA ALA A 175 -9.67 -1.05 -14.77
C ALA A 175 -10.47 -2.26 -15.29
N ALA A 176 -9.95 -3.46 -15.05
CA ALA A 176 -10.56 -4.70 -15.53
C ALA A 176 -11.82 -5.08 -14.75
N HIS A 177 -11.92 -4.61 -13.52
CA HIS A 177 -13.04 -4.86 -12.62
C HIS A 177 -13.17 -3.74 -11.59
N VAL A 178 -14.40 -3.46 -11.14
CA VAL A 178 -14.68 -2.57 -10.02
C VAL A 178 -15.27 -3.41 -8.89
N ALA A 179 -14.51 -3.57 -7.83
CA ALA A 179 -14.94 -4.25 -6.60
C ALA A 179 -15.23 -3.23 -5.50
N VAL A 180 -15.82 -3.70 -4.40
CA VAL A 180 -15.93 -2.95 -3.14
C VAL A 180 -14.84 -3.45 -2.20
N ASP A 181 -14.01 -2.54 -1.69
CA ASP A 181 -12.95 -2.86 -0.74
C ASP A 181 -13.52 -3.12 0.67
N GLY A 182 -12.72 -3.69 1.58
CA GLY A 182 -13.13 -3.94 2.96
C GLY A 182 -13.51 -2.67 3.74
N CYS A 183 -13.00 -1.51 3.32
CA CYS A 183 -13.39 -0.21 3.88
C CYS A 183 -14.67 0.39 3.27
N GLY A 184 -15.27 -0.26 2.27
CA GLY A 184 -16.47 0.20 1.55
C GLY A 184 -16.23 1.05 0.30
N ALA A 185 -15.01 1.55 0.08
CA ALA A 185 -14.66 2.31 -1.13
C ALA A 185 -14.52 1.42 -2.37
N PRO A 186 -14.75 1.95 -3.59
CA PRO A 186 -14.46 1.27 -4.84
C PRO A 186 -12.97 0.90 -4.99
N LEU A 187 -12.73 -0.26 -5.58
CA LEU A 187 -11.41 -0.81 -5.83
C LEU A 187 -11.28 -1.27 -7.28
N PHE A 188 -10.26 -0.77 -7.96
CA PHE A 188 -10.06 -0.98 -9.39
C PHE A 188 -9.05 -2.10 -9.61
N GLY A 189 -9.48 -3.18 -10.25
CA GLY A 189 -8.63 -4.32 -10.59
C GLY A 189 -7.67 -3.98 -11.74
N LEU A 190 -6.40 -4.28 -11.56
CA LEU A 190 -5.29 -3.97 -12.48
C LEU A 190 -4.34 -5.16 -12.60
N SER A 191 -3.56 -5.21 -13.67
CA SER A 191 -2.41 -6.11 -13.78
C SER A 191 -1.30 -5.73 -12.79
N LEU A 192 -0.39 -6.66 -12.49
CA LEU A 192 0.80 -6.33 -11.68
C LEU A 192 1.72 -5.36 -12.43
N GLU A 193 1.80 -5.47 -13.75
CA GLU A 193 2.54 -4.50 -14.58
C GLU A 193 1.97 -3.09 -14.45
N GLY A 194 0.65 -2.95 -14.52
CA GLY A 194 -0.05 -1.68 -14.32
C GLY A 194 0.20 -1.09 -12.93
N LEU A 195 0.19 -1.94 -11.89
CA LEU A 195 0.50 -1.50 -10.53
C LEU A 195 1.95 -1.05 -10.37
N ALA A 196 2.91 -1.78 -10.95
CA ALA A 196 4.32 -1.41 -10.92
C ALA A 196 4.56 -0.08 -11.66
N ARG A 197 3.96 0.11 -12.85
CA ARG A 197 4.01 1.38 -13.59
C ARG A 197 3.41 2.52 -12.78
N ALA A 198 2.28 2.29 -12.13
CA ALA A 198 1.59 3.34 -11.38
C ALA A 198 2.41 3.85 -10.19
N VAL A 199 3.03 2.97 -9.41
CA VAL A 199 3.91 3.40 -8.30
C VAL A 199 5.21 4.01 -8.81
N GLN A 200 5.78 3.50 -9.91
CA GLN A 200 6.96 4.05 -10.56
C GLN A 200 6.72 5.49 -11.05
N ALA A 201 5.55 5.75 -11.63
CA ALA A 201 5.17 7.07 -12.11
C ALA A 201 5.10 8.12 -11.00
N LEU A 202 4.64 7.76 -9.79
CA LEU A 202 4.69 8.67 -8.64
C LEU A 202 6.13 9.02 -8.27
N VAL A 203 7.02 8.02 -8.27
CA VAL A 203 8.41 8.16 -7.84
C VAL A 203 9.24 8.99 -8.82
N LEU A 204 9.02 8.79 -10.13
CA LEU A 204 9.75 9.46 -11.21
C LEU A 204 9.18 10.81 -11.61
N ALA A 205 8.00 11.19 -11.10
CA ALA A 205 7.40 12.48 -11.42
C ALA A 205 8.31 13.66 -11.02
N ASP A 206 8.22 14.73 -11.81
CA ASP A 206 9.04 15.92 -11.62
C ASP A 206 8.78 16.56 -10.24
N PRO A 207 9.83 17.08 -9.55
CA PRO A 207 9.68 17.85 -8.32
C PRO A 207 8.62 18.95 -8.44
N GLY A 208 7.77 19.07 -7.41
CA GLY A 208 6.70 20.07 -7.38
C GLY A 208 5.39 19.65 -8.08
N THR A 209 5.35 18.49 -8.75
CA THR A 209 4.10 17.94 -9.30
C THR A 209 3.31 17.17 -8.24
N ALA A 210 1.98 17.08 -8.41
CA ALA A 210 1.12 16.36 -7.47
C ALA A 210 1.48 14.86 -7.30
N PRO A 211 1.80 14.09 -8.39
CA PRO A 211 2.24 12.70 -8.23
C PRO A 211 3.52 12.59 -7.38
N ARG A 212 4.48 13.50 -7.62
CA ARG A 212 5.73 13.54 -6.87
C ARG A 212 5.50 13.89 -5.39
N ALA A 213 4.61 14.84 -5.10
CA ALA A 213 4.24 15.20 -3.73
C ALA A 213 3.70 14.02 -2.92
N VAL A 214 2.94 13.11 -3.54
CA VAL A 214 2.48 11.88 -2.86
C VAL A 214 3.66 11.00 -2.48
N ALA A 215 4.59 10.78 -3.41
CA ALA A 215 5.77 9.96 -3.15
C ALA A 215 6.64 10.58 -2.05
N ASP A 216 6.90 11.89 -2.12
CA ASP A 216 7.71 12.61 -1.13
C ASP A 216 7.07 12.56 0.26
N ALA A 217 5.76 12.81 0.37
CA ALA A 217 5.05 12.71 1.66
C ALA A 217 5.17 11.31 2.28
N MET A 218 5.03 10.24 1.48
CA MET A 218 5.16 8.87 1.97
C MET A 218 6.58 8.56 2.49
N ARG A 219 7.62 9.10 1.83
CA ARG A 219 9.03 8.89 2.18
C ARG A 219 9.45 9.69 3.40
N GLU A 220 8.94 10.91 3.53
CA GLU A 220 9.27 11.85 4.60
C GLU A 220 8.50 11.56 5.90
N HIS A 221 7.31 10.96 5.77
CA HIS A 221 6.41 10.64 6.88
C HIS A 221 5.93 9.19 6.85
N PRO A 222 6.84 8.20 6.75
CA PRO A 222 6.47 6.80 6.58
C PRO A 222 5.69 6.23 7.78
N GLU A 223 5.85 6.81 8.97
CA GLU A 223 5.06 6.46 10.16
C GLU A 223 3.56 6.72 9.96
N TYR A 224 3.16 7.70 9.16
CA TYR A 224 1.75 7.93 8.81
C TYR A 224 1.24 6.99 7.71
N VAL A 225 2.15 6.31 7.00
CA VAL A 225 1.80 5.33 5.97
C VAL A 225 1.53 3.96 6.58
N GLY A 226 2.46 3.43 7.37
CA GLY A 226 2.37 2.07 7.92
C GLY A 226 2.22 2.01 9.45
N GLY A 227 2.46 3.11 10.18
CA GLY A 227 2.61 3.08 11.63
C GLY A 227 4.01 2.68 12.08
N THR A 228 4.25 2.76 13.39
CA THR A 228 5.53 2.42 14.01
C THR A 228 5.85 0.93 13.87
N GLY A 229 7.05 0.59 13.38
CA GLY A 229 7.52 -0.79 13.27
C GLY A 229 6.88 -1.62 12.14
N HIS A 230 5.98 -1.04 11.34
CA HIS A 230 5.38 -1.73 10.21
C HIS A 230 6.39 -1.94 9.08
N VAL A 231 6.38 -3.11 8.43
CA VAL A 231 7.38 -3.50 7.42
C VAL A 231 7.53 -2.49 6.28
N ASN A 232 6.43 -1.94 5.74
CA ASN A 232 6.50 -0.88 4.71
C ASN A 232 7.23 0.38 5.19
N THR A 233 7.00 0.80 6.45
CA THR A 233 7.66 1.95 7.08
C THR A 233 9.16 1.69 7.15
N SER A 234 9.54 0.55 7.74
CA SER A 234 10.95 0.16 7.89
C SER A 234 11.65 0.00 6.54
N LEU A 235 10.94 -0.52 5.53
CA LEU A 235 11.50 -0.69 4.19
C LEU A 235 11.75 0.65 3.49
N MET A 236 10.85 1.63 3.61
CA MET A 236 11.08 2.98 3.06
C MET A 236 12.24 3.70 3.78
N VAL A 237 12.41 3.46 5.08
CA VAL A 237 13.57 3.97 5.84
C VAL A 237 14.87 3.31 5.36
N ALA A 238 14.85 1.99 5.12
CA ALA A 238 16.02 1.23 4.67
C ALA A 238 16.39 1.49 3.20
N LEU A 239 15.44 1.96 2.37
CA LEU A 239 15.64 2.31 0.97
C LEU A 239 15.34 3.79 0.73
N PRO A 240 16.28 4.71 1.01
CA PRO A 240 16.06 6.14 0.83
C PRO A 240 15.54 6.50 -0.56
N GLY A 241 14.45 7.27 -0.61
CA GLY A 241 13.79 7.68 -1.85
C GLY A 241 12.85 6.64 -2.47
N ALA A 242 12.73 5.44 -1.88
CA ALA A 242 11.78 4.44 -2.32
C ALA A 242 10.38 4.70 -1.75
N VAL A 243 9.36 4.27 -2.50
CA VAL A 243 7.98 4.14 -2.00
C VAL A 243 7.66 2.66 -1.90
N ALA A 244 7.18 2.21 -0.74
CA ALA A 244 6.69 0.85 -0.54
C ALA A 244 5.26 0.86 0.01
N LYS A 245 4.36 0.10 -0.61
CA LYS A 245 2.98 -0.01 -0.13
C LYS A 245 2.42 -1.42 -0.28
N GLY A 246 2.24 -2.06 0.87
CA GLY A 246 1.51 -3.32 0.99
C GLY A 246 0.00 -3.14 0.80
N GLY A 247 -0.61 -4.15 0.20
CA GLY A 247 -2.04 -4.39 0.16
C GLY A 247 -2.37 -5.68 0.91
N ALA A 248 -3.58 -5.73 1.49
CA ALA A 248 -4.13 -6.99 1.97
C ALA A 248 -4.14 -8.06 0.86
N GLU A 249 -4.36 -9.32 1.21
CA GLU A 249 -4.34 -10.42 0.25
C GLU A 249 -2.99 -10.52 -0.50
N GLY A 250 -1.86 -10.34 0.20
CA GLY A 250 -0.54 -10.70 -0.31
C GLY A 250 -0.05 -9.83 -1.49
N VAL A 251 -0.44 -8.55 -1.52
CA VAL A 251 0.01 -7.60 -2.55
C VAL A 251 1.09 -6.68 -1.98
N LEU A 252 2.15 -6.42 -2.74
CA LEU A 252 3.12 -5.38 -2.41
C LEU A 252 3.59 -4.69 -3.68
N VAL A 253 3.69 -3.36 -3.63
CA VAL A 253 4.37 -2.57 -4.65
C VAL A 253 5.54 -1.81 -4.02
N VAL A 254 6.66 -1.73 -4.73
CA VAL A 254 7.85 -0.98 -4.34
C VAL A 254 8.39 -0.26 -5.57
N ALA A 255 8.75 1.02 -5.47
CA ALA A 255 9.50 1.73 -6.50
C ALA A 255 10.68 2.48 -5.88
N LEU A 256 11.86 2.29 -6.45
CA LEU A 256 13.12 2.91 -6.03
C LEU A 256 13.30 4.27 -6.71
N ALA A 257 14.07 5.17 -6.08
CA ALA A 257 14.42 6.47 -6.67
C ALA A 257 15.14 6.35 -8.03
N SER A 258 15.79 5.22 -8.30
CA SER A 258 16.42 4.91 -9.59
C SER A 258 15.42 4.60 -10.72
N GLY A 259 14.13 4.52 -10.41
CA GLY A 259 13.08 4.16 -11.35
C GLY A 259 12.80 2.66 -11.44
N HIS A 260 13.58 1.78 -10.79
CA HIS A 260 13.19 0.36 -10.73
C HIS A 260 11.95 0.18 -9.87
N ALA A 261 11.02 -0.67 -10.30
CA ALA A 261 9.79 -0.93 -9.56
C ALA A 261 9.44 -2.42 -9.55
N ALA A 262 8.79 -2.89 -8.49
CA ALA A 262 8.27 -4.24 -8.38
C ALA A 262 6.83 -4.24 -7.93
N ALA A 263 6.05 -5.18 -8.45
CA ALA A 263 4.74 -5.53 -7.94
C ALA A 263 4.63 -7.04 -7.75
N VAL A 264 4.13 -7.46 -6.60
CA VAL A 264 4.04 -8.85 -6.17
C VAL A 264 2.60 -9.17 -5.77
N LYS A 265 2.14 -10.36 -6.15
CA LYS A 265 0.92 -10.99 -5.62
C LYS A 265 1.25 -12.42 -5.20
N VAL A 266 1.10 -12.71 -3.91
CA VAL A 266 1.04 -14.08 -3.39
C VAL A 266 -0.42 -14.54 -3.41
N ILE A 267 -0.70 -15.71 -4.00
CA ILE A 267 -2.07 -16.11 -4.34
C ILE A 267 -2.90 -16.53 -3.13
N ASP A 268 -2.27 -17.07 -2.09
CA ASP A 268 -2.91 -17.44 -0.82
C ASP A 268 -3.23 -16.24 0.08
N GLY A 269 -2.84 -15.03 -0.35
CA GLY A 269 -3.10 -13.79 0.37
C GLY A 269 -2.11 -13.49 1.50
N SER A 270 -1.11 -14.34 1.72
CA SER A 270 -0.15 -14.17 2.82
C SER A 270 0.85 -13.04 2.54
N PRO A 271 1.03 -12.07 3.46
CA PRO A 271 2.01 -11.00 3.30
C PRO A 271 3.42 -11.41 3.71
N ARG A 272 3.60 -12.54 4.43
CA ARG A 272 4.86 -12.85 5.13
C ARG A 272 6.08 -12.99 4.21
N ALA A 273 5.87 -13.25 2.92
CA ALA A 273 6.94 -13.38 1.92
C ALA A 273 7.02 -12.20 0.95
N THR A 274 6.06 -11.27 0.94
CA THR A 274 5.93 -10.29 -0.15
C THR A 274 7.14 -9.37 -0.25
N THR A 275 7.71 -8.95 0.89
CA THR A 275 8.89 -8.07 0.93
C THR A 275 10.13 -8.76 0.36
N ALA A 276 10.42 -9.98 0.81
CA ALA A 276 11.54 -10.77 0.28
C ALA A 276 11.42 -10.98 -1.24
N ILE A 277 10.22 -11.33 -1.71
CA ILE A 277 9.94 -11.50 -3.15
C ILE A 277 10.14 -10.19 -3.91
N ALA A 278 9.64 -9.05 -3.40
CA ALA A 278 9.78 -7.76 -4.07
C ALA A 278 11.25 -7.33 -4.16
N LEU A 279 12.04 -7.53 -3.10
CA LEU A 279 13.48 -7.21 -3.10
C LEU A 279 14.27 -8.09 -4.07
N ALA A 280 14.00 -9.39 -4.10
CA ALA A 280 14.60 -10.29 -5.08
C ALA A 280 14.22 -9.89 -6.52
N THR A 281 12.96 -9.50 -6.74
CA THR A 281 12.46 -9.03 -8.03
C THR A 281 13.13 -7.72 -8.49
N LEU A 282 13.30 -6.76 -7.57
CA LEU A 282 14.02 -5.51 -7.84
C LEU A 282 15.50 -5.75 -8.16
N ARG A 283 16.16 -6.61 -7.37
CA ARG A 283 17.56 -6.99 -7.59
C ARG A 283 17.76 -7.63 -8.96
N ALA A 284 16.90 -8.58 -9.32
CA ALA A 284 16.93 -9.24 -10.62
C ALA A 284 16.62 -8.27 -11.78
N ALA A 285 15.85 -7.21 -11.54
CA ALA A 285 15.63 -6.14 -12.51
C ALA A 285 16.80 -5.13 -12.62
N GLY A 286 17.85 -5.28 -11.79
CA GLY A 286 19.02 -4.38 -11.76
C GLY A 286 18.94 -3.24 -10.74
N GLY A 287 17.91 -3.23 -9.88
CA GLY A 287 17.75 -2.24 -8.83
C GLY A 287 18.67 -2.49 -7.63
N ASP A 288 19.27 -1.42 -7.09
CA ASP A 288 20.06 -1.50 -5.86
C ASP A 288 19.14 -1.57 -4.63
N VAL A 289 19.21 -2.70 -3.93
CA VAL A 289 18.47 -2.97 -2.69
C VAL A 289 19.40 -3.41 -1.55
N ALA A 290 20.70 -3.14 -1.67
CA ALA A 290 21.70 -3.64 -0.72
C ALA A 290 21.45 -3.15 0.72
N SER A 291 20.98 -1.91 0.89
CA SER A 291 20.67 -1.33 2.20
C SER A 291 19.45 -1.96 2.89
N ALA A 292 18.64 -2.75 2.17
CA ALA A 292 17.51 -3.50 2.71
C ALA A 292 17.76 -5.01 2.78
N ALA A 293 19.02 -5.46 2.80
CA ALA A 293 19.37 -6.87 2.83
C ALA A 293 18.73 -7.64 4.01
N GLU A 294 18.50 -6.98 5.16
CA GLU A 294 17.84 -7.60 6.32
C GLU A 294 16.39 -8.06 6.04
N PHE A 295 15.73 -7.46 5.04
CA PHE A 295 14.35 -7.79 4.66
C PHE A 295 14.29 -8.85 3.55
N ALA A 296 15.44 -9.29 3.02
CA ALA A 296 15.50 -10.32 1.98
C ALA A 296 15.17 -11.72 2.52
N THR A 297 15.31 -11.91 3.84
CA THR A 297 14.91 -13.13 4.55
C THR A 297 13.99 -12.78 5.71
N VAL A 298 13.07 -13.68 6.05
CA VAL A 298 12.22 -13.53 7.24
C VAL A 298 12.49 -14.71 8.18
N PRO A 299 12.94 -14.48 9.42
CA PRO A 299 13.30 -15.58 10.30
C PRO A 299 12.08 -16.44 10.66
N VAL A 300 12.23 -17.76 10.56
CA VAL A 300 11.27 -18.74 11.07
C VAL A 300 11.72 -19.15 12.46
N LEU A 301 10.90 -18.85 13.47
CA LEU A 301 11.26 -19.09 14.87
C LEU A 301 10.77 -20.44 15.38
N GLY A 302 11.54 -21.03 16.29
CA GLY A 302 11.19 -22.19 17.11
C GLY A 302 11.64 -21.93 18.55
N GLY A 303 10.71 -21.89 19.50
CA GLY A 303 11.03 -21.51 20.88
C GLY A 303 11.60 -20.09 21.04
N GLY A 304 11.28 -19.19 20.11
CA GLY A 304 11.80 -17.81 20.09
C GLY A 304 13.17 -17.64 19.44
N ILE A 305 13.80 -18.71 18.95
CA ILE A 305 15.11 -18.68 18.30
C ILE A 305 14.95 -18.96 16.80
N PRO A 306 15.69 -18.30 15.90
CA PRO A 306 15.69 -18.65 14.48
C PRO A 306 16.09 -20.11 14.25
N VAL A 307 15.23 -20.86 13.58
CA VAL A 307 15.45 -22.28 13.19
C VAL A 307 15.35 -22.47 11.67
N GLY A 308 15.14 -21.38 10.92
CA GLY A 308 14.96 -21.37 9.49
C GLY A 308 14.56 -19.97 9.01
N GLU A 309 14.07 -19.89 7.78
CA GLU A 309 13.77 -18.62 7.14
C GLU A 309 12.75 -18.75 6.01
N ILE A 310 12.15 -17.62 5.65
CA ILE A 310 11.42 -17.44 4.40
C ILE A 310 12.35 -16.69 3.43
N HIS A 311 12.56 -17.23 2.25
CA HIS A 311 13.37 -16.59 1.21
C HIS A 311 12.69 -16.69 -0.16
N ALA A 312 12.99 -15.74 -1.05
CA ALA A 312 12.46 -15.72 -2.41
C ALA A 312 13.19 -16.72 -3.33
N LEU A 313 12.46 -17.27 -4.30
CA LEU A 313 12.98 -18.18 -5.32
C LEU A 313 13.29 -17.43 -6.62
N GLY A 314 14.39 -17.82 -7.29
CA GLY A 314 14.75 -17.32 -8.63
C GLY A 314 15.98 -16.41 -8.68
N GLU A 315 16.95 -16.58 -7.78
CA GLU A 315 18.25 -15.88 -7.82
C GLU A 315 19.30 -16.56 -8.74
N SER A 316 18.89 -17.39 -9.70
CA SER A 316 19.78 -18.18 -10.56
C SER A 316 19.71 -17.79 -12.02
#